data_AF-A0A1I1KVM4-F1
#
_entry.id   AF-A0A1I1KVM4-F1
#
_cell.length_a   1.000
_cell.length_b   1.000
_cell.length_c   1.000
_cell.angle_alpha   90.00
_cell.angle_beta   90.00
_cell.angle_gamma   90.00
#
_symmetry.space_group_name_H-M   'P 1'
#
loop_
_entity.id
_entity.type
_entity.pdbx_description
1 polymer ?
#
loop_
_entity_poly.entity_id
_entity_poly.type
_entity_poly.pdbx_seq_one_letter_code
_entity_poly.pdbx_strand_id
1 'polypeptide(L)'
;MQMSFEEFLKDINSEKYLYAENIREDDGSLMIELYGTVRGTSDEADIAAIAGEFGEQVGEQVAELLKSAEPIDVNENRHWLVRFESYIGYSVINESFDNGDRATLERHEPVVTADDSDWLDYLKKITFAFQIMDGIRHYQIRCLDHIINVATDEPPVITKIQAE
;
A
#
# COMPACT_ATOMS: atom_id res chain seq x y z
N MET A 1 -5.04 -19.11 2.05
CA MET A 1 -5.29 -19.79 0.75
C MET A 1 -4.48 -19.08 -0.33
N GLN A 2 -3.69 -19.82 -1.11
CA GLN A 2 -2.95 -19.25 -2.24
C GLN A 2 -3.93 -18.88 -3.36
N MET A 3 -3.70 -17.76 -4.03
CA MET A 3 -4.52 -17.31 -5.17
C MET A 3 -3.63 -16.88 -6.34
N SER A 4 -4.19 -16.88 -7.55
CA SER A 4 -3.48 -16.33 -8.70
C SER A 4 -3.35 -14.81 -8.58
N PHE A 5 -2.37 -14.24 -9.28
CA PHE A 5 -2.17 -12.79 -9.30
C PHE A 5 -3.36 -12.04 -9.94
N GLU A 6 -4.03 -12.62 -10.93
CA GLU A 6 -5.23 -12.03 -11.54
C GLU A 6 -6.43 -12.01 -10.57
N GLU A 7 -6.65 -13.09 -9.82
CA GLU A 7 -7.66 -13.14 -8.77
C GLU A 7 -7.36 -12.13 -7.67
N PHE A 8 -6.08 -12.01 -7.28
CA PHE A 8 -5.63 -11.04 -6.32
C PHE A 8 -5.93 -9.61 -6.78
N LEU A 9 -5.55 -9.22 -8.00
CA LEU A 9 -5.82 -7.87 -8.50
C LEU A 9 -7.32 -7.56 -8.51
N LYS A 10 -8.17 -8.53 -8.89
CA LYS A 10 -9.63 -8.35 -8.84
C LYS A 10 -10.16 -8.19 -7.42
N ASP A 11 -9.60 -8.93 -6.46
CA ASP A 11 -10.02 -8.93 -5.06
C ASP A 11 -9.51 -7.69 -4.31
N ILE A 12 -8.22 -7.36 -4.41
CA ILE A 12 -7.62 -6.24 -3.67
C ILE A 12 -8.04 -4.89 -4.25
N ASN A 13 -8.21 -4.77 -5.58
CA ASN A 13 -8.64 -3.51 -6.18
C ASN A 13 -10.13 -3.21 -6.00
N SER A 14 -10.89 -4.08 -5.33
CA SER A 14 -12.21 -3.71 -4.81
C SER A 14 -12.13 -2.90 -3.52
N GLU A 15 -10.97 -2.86 -2.85
CA GLU A 15 -10.73 -2.00 -1.70
C GLU A 15 -10.67 -0.54 -2.12
N LYS A 16 -11.19 0.33 -1.25
CA LYS A 16 -11.04 1.78 -1.43
C LYS A 16 -9.65 2.25 -0.97
N TYR A 17 -9.17 1.67 0.11
CA TYR A 17 -7.89 1.98 0.74
C TYR A 17 -7.26 0.69 1.25
N LEU A 18 -5.93 0.70 1.35
CA LEU A 18 -5.15 -0.39 1.94
C LEU A 18 -4.34 0.13 3.12
N TYR A 19 -4.12 -0.75 4.09
CA TYR A 19 -3.14 -0.57 5.15
C TYR A 19 -1.96 -1.50 4.90
N ALA A 20 -0.74 -1.00 5.04
CA ALA A 20 0.46 -1.82 5.03
C ALA A 20 0.91 -2.05 6.48
N GLU A 21 0.80 -3.29 6.93
CA GLU A 21 1.14 -3.66 8.31
C GLU A 21 2.64 -3.95 8.45
N ASN A 22 3.19 -4.72 7.52
CA ASN A 22 4.58 -5.17 7.58
C ASN A 22 5.20 -5.20 6.20
N ILE A 23 6.46 -4.75 6.12
CA ILE A 23 7.34 -4.89 4.96
C ILE A 23 8.64 -5.47 5.48
N ARG A 24 9.00 -6.66 5.00
CA ARG A 24 10.21 -7.36 5.47
C ARG A 24 10.88 -8.14 4.37
N GLU A 25 12.18 -8.30 4.52
CA GLU A 25 13.00 -9.16 3.67
C GLU A 25 13.29 -10.49 4.39
N ASP A 26 13.27 -11.59 3.65
CA ASP A 26 13.65 -12.92 4.15
C ASP A 26 14.23 -13.76 3.01
N ASP A 27 15.44 -14.27 3.18
CA ASP A 27 16.15 -15.11 2.21
C ASP A 27 16.12 -14.57 0.76
N GLY A 28 16.28 -13.25 0.59
CA GLY A 28 16.25 -12.57 -0.72
C GLY A 28 14.86 -12.30 -1.29
N SER A 29 13.80 -12.70 -0.59
CA SER A 29 12.41 -12.38 -0.91
C SER A 29 11.94 -11.11 -0.19
N LEU A 30 10.99 -10.39 -0.79
CA LEU A 30 10.28 -9.28 -0.17
C LEU A 30 8.85 -9.69 0.16
N MET A 31 8.46 -9.50 1.41
CA MET A 31 7.11 -9.79 1.91
C MET A 31 6.43 -8.51 2.35
N ILE A 32 5.18 -8.36 1.93
CA ILE A 32 4.33 -7.21 2.22
C ILE A 32 2.99 -7.73 2.74
N GLU A 33 2.66 -7.36 3.97
CA GLU A 33 1.38 -7.69 4.60
C GLU A 33 0.43 -6.50 4.43
N LEU A 34 -0.69 -6.75 3.76
CA LEU A 34 -1.67 -5.75 3.38
C LEU A 34 -3.02 -6.09 3.98
N TYR A 35 -3.70 -5.06 4.49
CA TYR A 35 -5.07 -5.15 4.93
C TYR A 35 -5.99 -4.25 4.11
N GLY A 36 -7.22 -4.72 3.92
CA GLY A 36 -8.32 -3.87 3.46
C GLY A 36 -8.78 -2.97 4.59
N THR A 37 -9.80 -2.17 4.30
CA THR A 37 -10.29 -1.18 5.27
C THR A 37 -11.77 -1.32 5.52
N VAL A 38 -12.20 -0.88 6.69
CA VAL A 38 -13.61 -0.67 7.04
C VAL A 38 -13.78 0.73 7.56
N ARG A 39 -15.01 1.22 7.44
CA ARG A 39 -15.39 2.45 8.14
C ARG A 39 -15.34 2.16 9.64
N GLY A 40 -14.51 2.91 10.34
CA GLY A 40 -14.41 2.86 11.78
C GLY A 40 -15.49 3.66 12.49
N THR A 41 -15.40 3.67 13.81
CA THR A 41 -16.22 4.51 14.68
C THR A 41 -15.32 5.25 15.65
N SER A 42 -15.35 6.58 15.61
CA SER A 42 -14.70 7.38 16.64
C SER A 42 -15.56 7.42 17.89
N ASP A 43 -14.98 7.10 19.04
CA ASP A 43 -15.65 7.35 20.31
C ASP A 43 -15.36 8.79 20.80
N GLU A 44 -16.18 9.29 21.72
CA GLU A 44 -16.03 10.64 22.25
C GLU A 44 -14.72 10.83 23.05
N ALA A 45 -14.16 9.75 23.60
CA ALA A 45 -12.92 9.80 24.37
C ALA A 45 -11.70 9.97 23.46
N ASP A 46 -11.66 9.28 22.32
CA ASP A 46 -10.64 9.43 21.28
C ASP A 46 -10.65 10.83 20.70
N ILE A 47 -11.83 11.35 20.37
CA ILE A 47 -11.99 12.72 19.88
C ILE A 47 -11.48 13.73 20.91
N ALA A 48 -11.84 13.56 22.18
CA ALA A 48 -11.39 14.43 23.26
C ALA A 48 -9.87 14.34 23.49
N ALA A 49 -9.29 13.15 23.37
CA ALA A 49 -7.86 12.92 23.50
C ALA A 49 -7.08 13.66 22.40
N ILE A 50 -7.46 13.47 21.13
CA ILE A 50 -6.83 14.14 19.98
C ILE A 50 -7.01 15.65 20.08
N ALA A 51 -8.23 16.14 20.34
CA ALA A 51 -8.51 17.56 20.48
C ALA A 51 -7.70 18.21 21.62
N GLY A 52 -7.48 17.47 22.72
CA GLY A 52 -6.69 17.93 23.86
C GLY A 52 -5.24 18.27 23.53
N GLU A 53 -4.68 17.72 22.44
CA GLU A 53 -3.32 18.03 21.99
C GLU A 53 -3.16 19.45 21.42
N PHE A 54 -4.27 20.09 21.03
CA PHE A 54 -4.25 21.37 20.31
C PHE A 54 -4.56 22.62 21.17
N GLY A 55 -4.74 22.47 22.49
CA GLY A 55 -5.14 23.57 23.39
C GLY A 55 -6.59 24.01 23.21
N GLU A 56 -7.21 24.65 24.21
CA GLU A 56 -8.69 24.79 24.32
C GLU A 56 -9.39 25.29 23.03
N GLN A 57 -8.95 26.41 22.46
CA GLN A 57 -9.66 27.04 21.34
C GLN A 57 -9.52 26.26 20.01
N VAL A 58 -8.39 25.60 19.77
CA VAL A 58 -8.18 24.80 18.56
C VAL A 58 -8.74 23.39 18.76
N GLY A 59 -8.63 22.85 19.97
CA GLY A 59 -9.19 21.56 20.35
C GLY A 59 -10.69 21.49 20.12
N GLU A 60 -11.47 22.53 20.46
CA GLU A 60 -12.90 22.56 20.18
C GLU A 60 -13.22 22.44 18.68
N GLN A 61 -12.47 23.16 17.83
CA GLN A 61 -12.61 23.07 16.36
C GLN A 61 -12.21 21.70 15.82
N VAL A 62 -11.11 21.13 16.33
CA VAL A 62 -10.67 19.77 15.96
C VAL A 62 -11.74 18.74 16.36
N ALA A 63 -12.31 18.86 17.56
CA ALA A 63 -13.36 17.95 18.02
C ALA A 63 -14.62 18.04 17.16
N GLU A 64 -15.04 19.24 16.74
CA GLU A 64 -16.16 19.42 15.81
C GLU A 64 -15.90 18.79 14.44
N LEU A 65 -14.69 18.95 13.90
CA LEU A 65 -14.29 18.32 12.64
C LEU A 65 -14.33 16.79 12.74
N LEU A 66 -13.74 16.23 13.81
CA LEU A 66 -13.68 14.78 14.02
C LEU A 66 -15.06 14.15 14.20
N LYS A 67 -16.02 14.84 14.83
CA LYS A 67 -17.43 14.38 14.94
C LYS A 67 -18.11 14.22 13.58
N SER A 68 -17.64 14.93 12.55
CA SER A 68 -18.15 14.82 11.19
C SER A 68 -17.30 13.91 10.29
N ALA A 69 -16.16 13.44 10.79
CA ALA A 69 -15.25 12.56 10.09
C ALA A 69 -15.65 11.09 10.30
N GLU A 70 -15.15 10.25 9.40
CA GLU A 70 -15.29 8.80 9.48
C GLU A 70 -13.88 8.20 9.50
N PRO A 71 -13.43 7.60 10.62
CA PRO A 71 -12.12 6.98 10.64
C PRO A 71 -12.08 5.78 9.70
N ILE A 72 -10.87 5.45 9.26
CA ILE A 72 -10.59 4.29 8.41
C ILE A 72 -9.85 3.29 9.27
N ASP A 73 -10.52 2.19 9.60
CA ASP A 73 -9.96 1.15 10.44
C ASP A 73 -9.51 -0.04 9.57
N VAL A 74 -8.56 -0.82 10.11
CA VAL A 74 -8.10 -2.06 9.51
C VAL A 74 -9.23 -3.09 9.47
N ASN A 75 -9.39 -3.76 8.32
CA ASN A 75 -10.30 -4.89 8.21
C ASN A 75 -9.53 -6.20 8.29
N GLU A 76 -9.50 -6.82 9.48
CA GLU A 76 -8.81 -8.09 9.73
C GLU A 76 -9.30 -9.25 8.85
N ASN A 77 -10.53 -9.19 8.33
CA ASN A 77 -11.08 -10.20 7.42
C ASN A 77 -10.58 -10.05 5.97
N ARG A 78 -9.84 -8.97 5.67
CA ARG A 78 -9.32 -8.62 4.36
C ARG A 78 -7.80 -8.52 4.49
N HIS A 79 -7.12 -9.66 4.53
CA HIS A 79 -5.68 -9.73 4.76
C HIS A 79 -4.98 -10.52 3.64
N TRP A 80 -3.93 -9.95 3.06
CA TRP A 80 -3.09 -10.57 2.05
C TRP A 80 -1.62 -10.46 2.40
N LEU A 81 -0.90 -11.56 2.23
CA LEU A 81 0.56 -11.59 2.17
C LEU A 81 0.98 -11.65 0.70
N VAL A 82 1.68 -10.61 0.26
CA VAL A 82 2.28 -10.49 -1.07
C VAL A 82 3.77 -10.82 -0.95
N ARG A 83 4.21 -11.92 -1.54
CA ARG A 83 5.62 -12.35 -1.52
C ARG A 83 6.22 -12.26 -2.91
N PHE A 84 7.16 -11.35 -3.09
CA PHE A 84 8.06 -11.33 -4.23
C PHE A 84 9.24 -12.25 -3.93
N GLU A 85 9.34 -13.39 -4.62
CA GLU A 85 10.40 -14.38 -4.35
C GLU A 85 11.80 -13.83 -4.67
N SER A 86 11.87 -12.89 -5.61
CA SER A 86 13.01 -12.05 -5.92
C SER A 86 12.54 -10.65 -6.31
N TYR A 87 13.41 -9.66 -6.17
CA TYR A 87 13.17 -8.31 -6.65
C TYR A 87 14.49 -7.64 -7.06
N ILE A 88 14.40 -6.68 -7.97
CA ILE A 88 15.53 -5.85 -8.42
C ILE A 88 15.72 -4.67 -7.48
N GLY A 89 14.61 -4.06 -7.07
CA GLY A 89 14.58 -2.98 -6.11
C GLY A 89 13.16 -2.73 -5.64
N TYR A 90 13.03 -2.24 -4.41
CA TYR A 90 11.79 -1.67 -3.90
C TYR A 90 12.05 -0.33 -3.23
N SER A 91 11.00 0.46 -3.08
CA SER A 91 11.00 1.69 -2.29
C SER A 91 9.68 1.85 -1.57
N VAL A 92 9.73 2.57 -0.45
CA VAL A 92 8.57 3.01 0.30
C VAL A 92 8.64 4.53 0.38
N ILE A 93 7.60 5.19 -0.11
CA ILE A 93 7.46 6.64 -0.08
C ILE A 93 6.26 6.93 0.82
N ASN A 94 6.39 7.88 1.74
CA ASN A 94 5.21 8.35 2.46
C ASN A 94 4.26 9.01 1.46
N GLU A 95 2.99 8.59 1.46
CA GLU A 95 2.01 8.96 0.44
C GLU A 95 1.88 10.47 0.26
N SER A 96 1.99 11.25 1.35
CA SER A 96 1.88 12.71 1.31
C SER A 96 3.04 13.40 0.58
N PHE A 97 4.10 12.67 0.23
CA PHE A 97 5.26 13.16 -0.51
C PHE A 97 5.45 12.47 -1.87
N ASP A 98 4.48 11.66 -2.31
CA ASP A 98 4.51 11.08 -3.65
C ASP A 98 4.10 12.11 -4.71
N ASN A 99 4.90 12.21 -5.79
CA ASN A 99 4.55 13.04 -6.96
C ASN A 99 3.76 12.25 -8.02
N GLY A 100 3.53 10.96 -7.77
CA GLY A 100 2.96 10.02 -8.72
C GLY A 100 3.97 9.52 -9.75
N ASP A 101 3.63 8.39 -10.36
CA ASP A 101 4.38 7.81 -11.48
C ASP A 101 3.55 7.97 -12.76
N ARG A 102 4.18 8.45 -13.85
CA ARG A 102 3.52 8.67 -15.16
C ARG A 102 2.66 7.51 -15.65
N ALA A 103 3.04 6.28 -15.33
CA ALA A 103 2.37 5.06 -15.80
C ALA A 103 1.10 4.76 -15.03
N THR A 104 0.97 5.34 -13.84
CA THR A 104 -0.03 4.93 -12.86
C THR A 104 -0.85 6.11 -12.32
N LEU A 105 -0.47 7.36 -12.61
CA LEU A 105 -1.10 8.57 -12.09
C LEU A 105 -2.61 8.66 -12.36
N GLU A 106 -3.04 8.25 -13.55
CA GLU A 106 -4.46 8.26 -13.95
C GLU A 106 -5.24 7.02 -13.47
N ARG A 107 -4.57 6.11 -12.75
CA ARG A 107 -5.13 4.86 -12.25
C ARG A 107 -5.40 4.97 -10.76
N HIS A 108 -6.65 4.82 -10.35
CA HIS A 108 -7.06 4.95 -8.95
C HIS A 108 -7.12 3.63 -8.18
N GLU A 109 -6.73 2.52 -8.82
CA GLU A 109 -6.72 1.23 -8.14
C GLU A 109 -5.60 1.15 -7.07
N PRO A 110 -5.83 0.48 -5.93
CA PRO A 110 -4.81 0.29 -4.90
C PRO A 110 -3.54 -0.40 -5.40
N VAL A 111 -3.66 -1.39 -6.28
CA VAL A 111 -2.52 -2.10 -6.86
C VAL A 111 -2.54 -1.96 -8.38
N VAL A 112 -1.45 -1.40 -8.91
CA VAL A 112 -1.25 -1.13 -10.33
C VAL A 112 0.06 -1.74 -10.79
N THR A 113 0.10 -2.25 -12.02
CA THR A 113 1.33 -2.71 -12.65
C THR A 113 1.62 -1.96 -13.93
N ALA A 114 2.90 -1.74 -14.24
CA ALA A 114 3.37 -1.10 -15.46
C ALA A 114 4.66 -1.77 -15.97
N ASP A 115 4.83 -1.80 -17.29
CA ASP A 115 6.05 -2.22 -17.99
C ASP A 115 6.94 -1.04 -18.43
N ASP A 116 6.41 0.18 -18.36
CA ASP A 116 7.11 1.44 -18.58
C ASP A 116 6.68 2.48 -17.54
N SER A 117 7.59 2.93 -16.67
CA SER A 117 7.28 3.80 -15.53
C SER A 117 8.48 4.65 -15.09
N ASP A 118 8.24 5.72 -14.34
CA ASP A 118 9.30 6.56 -13.80
C ASP A 118 10.20 5.76 -12.83
N TRP A 119 9.60 4.87 -12.05
CA TRP A 119 10.33 3.93 -11.18
C TRP A 119 11.26 3.01 -11.97
N LEU A 120 10.79 2.41 -13.08
CA LEU A 120 11.64 1.56 -13.92
C LEU A 120 12.77 2.35 -14.57
N ASP A 121 12.53 3.60 -14.98
CA ASP A 121 13.59 4.45 -15.53
C ASP A 121 14.64 4.85 -14.52
N TYR A 122 14.25 5.03 -13.26
CA TYR A 122 15.19 5.20 -12.16
C TYR A 122 16.05 3.94 -12.00
N LEU A 123 15.44 2.76 -11.90
CA LEU A 123 16.18 1.50 -11.73
C LEU A 123 17.09 1.15 -12.91
N LYS A 124 16.71 1.48 -14.16
CA LYS A 124 17.57 1.33 -15.35
C LYS A 124 18.89 2.09 -15.24
N LYS A 125 18.91 3.20 -14.50
CA LYS A 125 20.12 4.04 -14.33
C LYS A 125 21.04 3.54 -13.22
N ILE A 126 20.49 2.82 -12.24
CA ILE A 126 21.22 2.44 -11.02
C ILE A 126 21.47 0.94 -10.87
N THR A 127 20.90 0.12 -11.75
CA THR A 127 21.07 -1.34 -11.76
C THR A 127 21.49 -1.85 -13.14
N PHE A 128 22.06 -3.05 -13.20
CA PHE A 128 22.36 -3.75 -14.45
C PHE A 128 21.28 -4.77 -14.84
N ALA A 129 20.20 -4.90 -14.06
CA ALA A 129 19.17 -5.93 -14.25
C ALA A 129 18.57 -5.91 -15.66
N PHE A 130 18.28 -4.71 -16.18
CA PHE A 130 17.73 -4.50 -17.54
C PHE A 130 18.65 -4.91 -18.69
N GLN A 131 19.90 -5.31 -18.40
CA GLN A 131 20.84 -5.85 -19.39
C GLN A 131 20.83 -7.39 -19.44
N ILE A 132 20.30 -8.03 -18.39
CA ILE A 132 20.40 -9.49 -18.18
C ILE A 132 19.05 -10.16 -17.94
N MET A 133 17.99 -9.39 -17.67
CA MET A 133 16.64 -9.87 -17.40
C MET A 133 15.68 -9.19 -18.38
N ASP A 134 14.69 -9.96 -18.82
CA ASP A 134 13.58 -9.49 -19.64
C ASP A 134 12.30 -9.43 -18.79
N GLY A 135 11.27 -8.74 -19.26
CA GLY A 135 9.94 -8.78 -18.64
C GLY A 135 9.81 -8.06 -17.29
N ILE A 136 10.81 -7.26 -16.89
CA ILE A 136 10.79 -6.48 -15.64
C ILE A 136 9.52 -5.61 -15.60
N ARG A 137 8.77 -5.75 -14.51
CA ARG A 137 7.51 -5.05 -14.27
C ARG A 137 7.58 -4.28 -12.96
N HIS A 138 7.00 -3.10 -12.97
CA HIS A 138 6.73 -2.30 -11.78
C HIS A 138 5.39 -2.68 -11.19
N TYR A 139 5.37 -2.92 -9.89
CA TYR A 139 4.20 -3.09 -9.05
C TYR A 139 4.15 -1.89 -8.10
N GLN A 140 3.13 -1.05 -8.23
CA GLN A 140 2.84 0.04 -7.30
C GLN A 140 1.67 -0.39 -6.41
N ILE A 141 1.90 -0.41 -5.10
CA ILE A 141 0.90 -0.71 -4.08
C ILE A 141 0.68 0.56 -3.27
N ARG A 142 -0.55 1.05 -3.27
CA ARG A 142 -0.96 2.31 -2.63
C ARG A 142 -1.73 2.00 -1.36
N CYS A 143 -1.14 2.40 -0.25
CA CYS A 143 -1.71 2.30 1.07
C CYS A 143 -1.97 3.71 1.62
N LEU A 144 -2.71 3.81 2.71
CA LEU A 144 -3.06 5.09 3.35
C LEU A 144 -1.83 5.96 3.60
N ASP A 145 -0.76 5.38 4.14
CA ASP A 145 0.44 6.13 4.53
C ASP A 145 1.64 5.91 3.59
N HIS A 146 1.54 4.95 2.67
CA HIS A 146 2.69 4.44 1.92
C HIS A 146 2.37 4.17 0.46
N ILE A 147 3.23 4.66 -0.44
CA ILE A 147 3.35 4.19 -1.82
C ILE A 147 4.54 3.24 -1.86
N ILE A 148 4.27 1.96 -2.10
CA ILE A 148 5.27 0.91 -2.17
C ILE A 148 5.49 0.55 -3.64
N ASN A 149 6.71 0.77 -4.13
CA ASN A 149 7.09 0.42 -5.48
C ASN A 149 8.00 -0.81 -5.43
N VAL A 150 7.71 -1.83 -6.24
CA VAL A 150 8.54 -3.03 -6.39
C VAL A 150 8.79 -3.27 -7.86
N ALA A 151 10.03 -3.61 -8.24
CA ALA A 151 10.35 -4.07 -9.59
C ALA A 151 10.92 -5.48 -9.57
N THR A 152 10.38 -6.35 -10.41
CA THR A 152 10.82 -7.75 -10.57
C THR A 152 10.37 -8.29 -11.93
N ASP A 153 10.94 -9.41 -12.38
CA ASP A 153 10.59 -10.11 -13.62
C ASP A 153 9.48 -11.15 -13.44
N GLU A 154 9.21 -11.59 -12.22
CA GLU A 154 8.18 -12.60 -11.92
C GLU A 154 7.02 -12.03 -11.09
N PRO A 155 5.77 -12.50 -11.27
CA PRO A 155 4.66 -12.12 -10.42
C PRO A 155 4.86 -12.56 -8.95
N PRO A 156 4.37 -11.79 -7.96
CA PRO A 156 4.42 -12.20 -6.57
C PRO A 156 3.51 -13.40 -6.30
N VAL A 157 3.89 -14.23 -5.33
CA VAL A 157 3.04 -15.25 -4.74
C VAL A 157 2.10 -14.60 -3.74
N ILE A 158 0.80 -14.82 -3.93
CA ILE A 158 -0.24 -14.22 -3.10
C ILE A 158 -0.85 -15.25 -2.17
N THR A 159 -0.88 -14.95 -0.87
CA THR A 159 -1.60 -15.74 0.14
C THR A 159 -2.66 -14.87 0.80
N LYS A 160 -3.93 -15.24 0.66
CA LYS A 160 -5.02 -14.64 1.46
C LYS A 160 -5.05 -15.30 2.84
N ILE A 161 -4.94 -14.49 3.88
CA ILE A 161 -4.96 -14.92 5.28
C ILE A 161 -6.40 -14.77 5.77
N GLN A 162 -6.90 -15.80 6.46
CA GLN A 162 -8.22 -15.75 7.08
C GLN A 162 -8.05 -15.27 8.52
N ALA A 163 -8.96 -14.42 8.99
CA ALA A 163 -9.10 -14.15 10.40
C ALA A 163 -9.45 -15.46 11.14
N GLU A 164 -8.88 -15.64 12.33
CA GLU A 164 -9.16 -16.79 13.22
C GLU A 164 -10.59 -16.75 13.80
#